data_AF-A0A0B6Y1T3-F1
#
_entry.id   AF-A0A0B6Y1T3-F1
#
_cell.length_a   1.000
_cell.length_b   1.000
_cell.length_c   1.000
_cell.angle_alpha   90.00
_cell.angle_beta   90.00
_cell.angle_gamma   90.00
#
_symmetry.space_group_name_H-M   'P 1'
#
loop_
_entity.id
_entity.type
_entity.pdbx_description
1 polymer ?
#
loop_
_entity_poly.entity_id
_entity_poly.type
_entity_poly.pdbx_seq_one_letter_code
_entity_poly.pdbx_strand_id
1 'polypeptide(L)' 'ATKTCTTNQSMIDLTSKHLEELRTQCSSTDKITQIEIKEAESKLIRMVGNQLVAKQKLNVDVIPDALK' A
#
# COMPACT_ATOMS: atom_id res chain seq x y z
N ALA A 1 -15.43 8.07 0.54
CA ALA A 1 -13.97 8.30 0.61
C ALA A 1 -13.33 7.66 1.86
N THR A 2 -13.92 7.76 3.06
CA THR A 2 -13.39 7.08 4.27
C THR A 2 -13.27 5.56 4.14
N LYS A 3 -14.34 4.87 3.71
CA LYS A 3 -14.32 3.41 3.49
C LYS A 3 -13.25 2.98 2.47
N THR A 4 -13.06 3.78 1.42
CA THR A 4 -12.02 3.54 0.40
C THR A 4 -10.63 3.68 0.99
N CYS A 5 -10.41 4.65 1.89
CA CYS A 5 -9.12 4.81 2.55
C CYS A 5 -8.83 3.67 3.53
N THR A 6 -9.82 3.20 4.29
CA THR A 6 -9.62 2.06 5.22
C THR A 6 -9.35 0.76 4.48
N THR A 7 -10.07 0.49 3.38
CA THR A 7 -9.80 -0.69 2.54
C THR A 7 -8.44 -0.60 1.86
N ASN A 8 -8.05 0.57 1.35
CA ASN A 8 -6.72 0.77 0.80
C ASN A 8 -5.64 0.59 1.86
N GLN A 9 -5.84 1.08 3.08
CA GLN A 9 -4.89 0.93 4.18
C GLN A 9 -4.64 -0.55 4.50
N SER A 10 -5.70 -1.36 4.64
CA SER A 10 -5.55 -2.80 4.86
C SER A 10 -4.81 -3.52 3.72
N MET A 11 -5.03 -3.08 2.48
CA MET A 11 -4.32 -3.63 1.31
C MET A 11 -2.86 -3.19 1.27
N ILE A 12 -2.55 -1.97 1.72
CA ILE A 12 -1.18 -1.44 1.86
C ILE A 12 -0.42 -2.23 2.93
N ASP A 13 -1.05 -2.46 4.08
CA ASP A 13 -0.41 -3.19 5.20
C ASP A 13 -0.08 -4.63 4.78
N LEU A 14 -1.03 -5.31 4.12
CA LEU A 14 -0.83 -6.66 3.60
C LEU A 14 0.28 -6.71 2.53
N THR A 15 0.26 -5.78 1.58
CA THR A 15 1.25 -5.76 0.48
C THR A 15 2.64 -5.39 1.00
N SER A 16 2.73 -4.53 2.01
CA SER A 16 4.00 -4.18 2.66
C SER A 16 4.60 -5.38 3.39
N LYS A 17 3.78 -6.13 4.13
CA LYS A 17 4.21 -7.37 4.78
C LYS A 17 4.69 -8.39 3.75
N HIS A 18 3.95 -8.57 2.66
CA HIS A 18 4.34 -9.49 1.60
C HIS A 18 5.66 -9.09 0.93
N LEU A 19 5.88 -7.78 0.69
CA LEU A 19 7.13 -7.26 0.14
C LEU A 19 8.31 -7.50 1.09
N GLU A 20 8.10 -7.36 2.40
CA GLU A 20 9.10 -7.68 3.41
C GLU A 20 9.46 -9.17 3.41
N GLU A 21 8.46 -10.06 3.33
CA GLU A 21 8.66 -11.51 3.21
C GLU A 21 9.44 -11.87 1.94
N LEU A 22 9.10 -11.28 0.79
CA LEU A 22 9.83 -11.49 -0.47
C LEU A 22 11.30 -11.05 -0.39
N ARG A 23 11.61 -9.99 0.38
CA ARG A 23 12.97 -9.47 0.54
C ARG A 23 13.80 -10.23 1.58
N THR A 24 13.15 -10.88 2.54
CA THR A 24 13.83 -11.52 3.69
C THR A 24 13.87 -13.05 3.60
N GLN A 25 12.83 -13.66 3.02
CA GLN A 25 12.64 -15.12 3.03
C GLN A 25 12.83 -15.75 1.64
N CYS A 26 12.76 -14.96 0.56
CA CYS A 26 13.01 -15.45 -0.79
C CYS A 26 14.41 -15.05 -1.27
N SER A 27 14.97 -15.85 -2.19
CA SER A 27 16.21 -15.52 -2.89
C SER A 27 15.99 -14.26 -3.72
N SER A 28 16.40 -13.11 -3.19
CA SER A 28 16.22 -11.81 -3.84
C SER A 28 17.00 -11.69 -5.15
N THR A 29 17.88 -12.64 -5.47
CA THR A 29 18.60 -12.72 -6.74
C THR A 29 17.84 -13.49 -7.83
N ASP A 30 16.79 -14.24 -7.46
CA ASP A 30 15.95 -14.92 -8.43
C ASP A 30 15.12 -13.91 -9.23
N LYS A 31 15.16 -14.06 -10.55
CA LYS A 31 14.52 -13.14 -11.51
C LYS A 31 13.02 -13.00 -11.24
N ILE A 32 12.35 -14.09 -10.85
CA ILE A 32 10.92 -14.09 -10.54
C ILE A 32 10.65 -13.29 -9.26
N THR A 33 11.42 -13.52 -8.20
CA THR A 33 11.31 -12.77 -6.94
C THR A 33 11.55 -11.28 -7.15
N GLN A 34 12.49 -10.89 -8.01
CA GLN A 34 12.73 -9.49 -8.38
C GLN A 34 11.57 -8.85 -9.15
N ILE A 35 10.88 -9.61 -10.00
CA ILE A 35 9.69 -9.13 -10.71
C ILE A 35 8.55 -8.91 -9.71
N GLU A 36 8.31 -9.87 -8.82
CA GLU A 36 7.28 -9.77 -7.77
C GLU A 36 7.54 -8.59 -6.81
N ILE A 37 8.80 -8.38 -6.41
CA ILE A 37 9.20 -7.22 -5.60
C ILE A 37 8.84 -5.91 -6.31
N LYS A 38 9.22 -5.76 -7.59
CA LYS A 38 8.91 -4.54 -8.36
C LYS A 38 7.42 -4.34 -8.57
N GLU A 39 6.66 -5.42 -8.77
CA GLU A 39 5.21 -5.34 -8.92
C GLU A 39 4.55 -4.91 -7.61
N ALA A 40 4.93 -5.50 -6.48
CA ALA A 40 4.44 -5.15 -5.15
C ALA A 40 4.77 -3.69 -4.80
N GLU A 41 5.99 -3.21 -5.09
CA GLU A 41 6.38 -1.80 -4.94
C GLU A 41 5.52 -0.87 -5.79
N SER A 42 5.33 -1.19 -7.07
CA SER A 42 4.50 -0.41 -7.99
C SER A 42 3.05 -0.33 -7.52
N LYS A 43 2.53 -1.45 -6.98
CA LYS A 43 1.18 -1.53 -6.42
C LYS A 43 1.04 -0.67 -5.16
N LEU A 44 2.03 -0.71 -4.26
CA LEU A 44 2.07 0.13 -3.06
C LEU A 44 2.04 1.62 -3.41
N ILE A 45 2.88 2.07 -4.33
CA ILE A 45 2.92 3.47 -4.79
C ILE A 45 1.54 3.91 -5.29
N ARG A 46 0.88 3.06 -6.10
CA ARG A 46 -0.44 3.36 -6.66
C ARG A 46 -1.53 3.41 -5.59
N MET A 47 -1.53 2.49 -4.63
CA MET A 47 -2.51 2.45 -3.53
C MET A 47 -2.35 3.64 -2.59
N VAL A 48 -1.11 3.98 -2.22
CA VAL A 48 -0.80 5.17 -1.39
C VAL A 48 -1.20 6.45 -2.11
N GLY A 49 -0.87 6.59 -3.40
CA GLY A 49 -1.28 7.75 -4.20
C GLY A 49 -2.81 7.90 -4.26
N ASN A 50 -3.53 6.80 -4.52
CA ASN A 50 -4.99 6.80 -4.52
C ASN A 50 -5.59 7.14 -3.15
N GLN A 51 -4.98 6.65 -2.07
CA GLN A 51 -5.39 6.98 -0.71
C GLN A 51 -5.14 8.44 -0.37
N LEU A 52 -4.02 9.02 -0.80
CA LEU A 52 -3.72 10.44 -0.61
C LEU A 52 -4.74 11.33 -1.33
N VAL A 53 -5.06 11.01 -2.59
CA VAL A 53 -6.10 11.71 -3.35
C VAL A 53 -7.47 11.54 -2.70
N ALA A 54 -7.80 10.36 -2.20
CA ALA A 54 -9.06 10.10 -1.49
C ALA A 54 -9.13 10.85 -0.14
N LYS A 55 -8.01 10.97 0.58
CA LYS A 55 -7.89 11.78 1.80
C LYS A 55 -8.03 13.28 1.51
N GLN A 56 -7.44 13.79 0.42
CA GLN A 56 -7.62 15.19 0.01
C GLN A 56 -9.06 15.53 -0.37
N LYS A 57 -9.82 14.55 -0.88
CA LYS A 57 -11.26 14.69 -1.19
C LYS A 57 -12.15 14.62 0.04
N LEU A 58 -11.66 14.13 1.18
CA LEU A 58 -12.33 14.28 2.47
C LEU A 58 -11.95 15.67 2.98
N ASN A 59 -12.94 16.56 3.15
CA ASN A 59 -12.71 17.90 3.69
C ASN A 59 -11.81 17.81 4.94
N VAL A 60 -10.79 18.66 4.97
CA VAL A 60 -9.67 18.65 5.94
C VAL A 60 -10.13 18.68 7.41
N ASP A 61 -11.35 19.15 7.68
CA ASP A 61 -11.98 19.19 9.00
C ASP A 61 -12.58 17.87 9.50
N VAL A 62 -12.78 16.88 8.64
CA VAL A 62 -13.36 15.57 9.03
C VAL A 62 -12.50 14.44 8.45
N ILE A 63 -11.21 14.45 8.80
CA ILE A 63 -10.39 13.24 8.71
C ILE A 63 -10.71 12.41 9.95
N PRO A 64 -11.41 11.26 9.82
CA PRO A 64 -11.70 10.40 10.96
C PRO A 64 -10.40 9.94 11.62
N ASP A 65 -10.36 9.83 12.95
CA ASP A 65 -9.16 9.43 13.72
C ASP A 65 -8.47 8.17 13.20
N ALA A 66 -9.23 7.23 12.61
CA ALA A 66 -8.71 6.04 11.94
C ALA A 66 -7.82 6.30 10.71
N LEU A 67 -7.79 7.53 10.20
CA LEU A 67 -6.99 7.96 9.04
C LEU A 67 -5.99 9.06 9.39
N LYS A 68 -5.91 9.48 10.66
CA LYS A 68 -5.00 10.52 11.12
C LYS A 68 -3.56 10.01 11.14
#